data_AF-A0A962FYL0-F1
#
_entry.id   AF-A0A962FYL0-F1
#
_cell.length_a   1.000
_cell.length_b   1.000
_cell.length_c   1.000
_cell.angle_alpha   90.00
_cell.angle_beta   90.00
_cell.angle_gamma   90.00
#
_symmetry.space_group_name_H-M   'P 1'
#
loop_
_entity.id
_entity.type
_entity.pdbx_description
1 polymer ?
#
loop_
_entity_poly.entity_id
_entity_poly.type
_entity_poly.pdbx_seq_one_letter_code
_entity_poly.pdbx_strand_id
1 'polypeptide(L)'
;MALKNNAAKRRKKGKAQLILIGGALMAAAFLPVTLFLTIALLPALTVIVLDPAKRKTKSITVGALNLAGASPFLLDLWAQGHDFEAAISAITDPFAITVIYTAAAAGYLIDWSMTGIIAAFLYQKGLARKKTIKERQAALVERWGEGVTGNIPLDEYGFPLSPPSSSPD
;
A
#
# COMPACT_ATOMS: atom_id res chain seq x y z
N MET A 1 -28.01 8.20 -19.49
CA MET A 1 -26.91 7.69 -18.62
C MET A 1 -26.47 8.67 -17.53
N ALA A 2 -26.44 10.00 -17.78
CA ALA A 2 -25.97 11.02 -16.82
C ALA A 2 -26.81 11.18 -15.52
N LEU A 3 -28.15 11.02 -15.58
CA LEU A 3 -29.03 11.15 -14.41
C LEU A 3 -28.76 10.09 -13.32
N LYS A 4 -28.36 8.88 -13.73
CA LYS A 4 -28.04 7.77 -12.80
C LYS A 4 -26.77 8.05 -11.98
N ASN A 5 -25.79 8.72 -12.60
CA ASN A 5 -24.55 9.13 -11.92
C ASN A 5 -24.78 10.24 -10.88
N ASN A 6 -25.66 11.20 -11.16
CA ASN A 6 -25.96 12.29 -10.22
C ASN A 6 -26.76 11.82 -9.00
N ALA A 7 -27.73 10.92 -9.19
CA ALA A 7 -28.45 10.30 -8.08
C ALA A 7 -27.53 9.44 -7.19
N ALA A 8 -26.63 8.65 -7.80
CA ALA A 8 -25.64 7.86 -7.07
C ALA A 8 -24.63 8.75 -6.30
N LYS A 9 -24.20 9.87 -6.89
CA LYS A 9 -23.29 10.85 -6.28
C LYS A 9 -23.96 11.59 -5.10
N ARG A 10 -25.22 12.02 -5.22
CA ARG A 10 -26.00 12.60 -4.11
C ARG A 10 -26.23 11.59 -2.99
N ARG A 11 -26.53 10.32 -3.30
CA ARG A 11 -26.67 9.26 -2.30
C ARG A 11 -25.37 8.96 -1.57
N LYS A 12 -24.22 8.96 -2.26
CA LYS A 12 -22.89 8.87 -1.62
C LYS A 12 -22.61 10.06 -0.71
N LYS A 13 -22.93 11.28 -1.15
CA LYS A 13 -22.76 12.51 -0.35
C LYS A 13 -23.64 12.51 0.91
N GLY A 14 -24.91 12.11 0.79
CA GLY A 14 -25.83 12.00 1.93
C GLY A 14 -25.42 10.92 2.93
N LYS A 15 -24.95 9.75 2.47
CA LYS A 15 -24.39 8.71 3.34
C LYS A 15 -23.13 9.19 4.06
N ALA A 16 -22.22 9.88 3.37
CA ALA A 16 -21.02 10.43 3.99
C ALA A 16 -21.37 11.50 5.05
N GLN A 17 -22.36 12.35 4.78
CA GLN A 17 -22.81 13.36 5.72
C GLN A 17 -23.48 12.77 6.97
N LEU A 18 -24.27 11.69 6.82
CA LEU A 18 -24.83 10.95 7.95
C LEU A 18 -23.75 10.29 8.80
N ILE A 19 -22.71 9.71 8.18
CA ILE A 19 -21.56 9.13 8.90
C ILE A 19 -20.81 10.22 9.67
N LEU A 20 -20.58 11.39 9.06
CA LEU A 20 -19.90 12.50 9.71
C LEU A 20 -20.70 13.04 10.90
N ILE A 21 -22.00 13.25 10.76
CA ILE A 21 -22.86 13.73 11.84
C ILE A 21 -22.95 12.69 12.97
N GLY A 22 -23.16 11.42 12.64
CA GLY A 22 -23.18 10.34 13.63
C GLY A 22 -21.84 10.18 14.34
N GLY A 23 -20.73 10.31 13.60
CA GLY A 23 -19.38 10.30 14.17
C GLY A 23 -19.12 11.48 15.10
N ALA A 24 -19.54 12.69 14.73
CA ALA A 24 -19.42 13.87 15.57
C ALA A 24 -20.25 13.77 16.85
N LEU A 25 -21.47 13.22 16.77
CA LEU A 25 -22.30 12.97 17.95
C LEU A 25 -21.69 11.92 18.88
N MET A 26 -21.14 10.82 18.35
CA MET A 26 -20.40 9.86 19.16
C MET A 26 -19.15 10.47 19.79
N ALA A 27 -18.43 11.32 19.05
CA ALA A 27 -17.26 12.00 19.56
C ALA A 27 -17.61 12.94 20.73
N ALA A 28 -18.72 13.68 20.60
CA ALA A 28 -19.23 14.51 21.68
C ALA A 28 -19.66 13.70 22.91
N ALA A 29 -20.26 12.52 22.70
CA ALA A 29 -20.68 11.63 23.79
C ALA A 29 -19.50 10.96 24.53
N PHE A 30 -18.39 10.68 23.83
CA PHE A 30 -17.19 10.07 24.37
C PHE A 30 -15.99 11.02 24.24
N LEU A 31 -16.11 12.20 24.84
CA LEU A 31 -15.14 13.29 24.73
C LEU A 31 -13.71 12.89 25.17
N PRO A 32 -13.50 12.20 26.31
CA PRO A 32 -12.16 11.84 26.78
C PRO A 32 -11.47 10.83 25.85
N VAL A 33 -12.21 9.82 25.42
CA VAL A 33 -11.73 8.78 24.50
C VAL A 33 -11.39 9.37 23.14
N THR A 34 -12.23 10.26 22.62
CA THR A 34 -11.95 10.90 21.33
C THR A 34 -10.77 11.85 21.41
N LEU A 35 -10.62 12.64 22.48
CA LEU A 35 -9.43 13.45 22.70
C LEU A 35 -8.17 12.60 22.69
N PHE A 36 -8.14 11.53 23.49
CA PHE A 36 -7.01 10.60 23.55
C PHE A 36 -6.69 10.02 22.15
N LEU A 37 -7.68 9.46 21.47
CA LEU A 37 -7.50 8.82 20.16
C LEU A 37 -7.04 9.81 19.08
N THR A 38 -7.49 11.06 19.12
CA THR A 38 -7.07 12.05 18.11
C THR A 38 -5.57 12.31 18.14
N ILE A 39 -4.95 12.32 19.33
CA ILE A 39 -3.50 12.54 19.51
C ILE A 39 -2.74 11.21 19.34
N ALA A 40 -3.22 10.14 19.98
CA ALA A 40 -2.60 8.82 19.93
C ALA A 40 -2.52 8.28 18.49
N LEU A 41 -3.57 8.52 17.69
CA LEU A 41 -3.67 8.04 16.31
C LEU A 41 -3.17 9.03 15.24
N LEU A 42 -2.53 10.14 15.63
CA LEU A 42 -1.96 11.11 14.66
C LEU A 42 -1.09 10.42 13.59
N PRO A 43 -0.16 9.50 13.94
CA PRO A 43 0.65 8.83 12.93
C PRO A 43 -0.18 8.05 11.91
N ALA A 44 -1.22 7.33 12.35
CA ALA A 44 -2.11 6.60 11.45
C ALA A 44 -2.91 7.54 10.52
N LEU A 45 -3.37 8.67 11.06
CA LEU A 45 -4.07 9.70 10.27
C LEU A 45 -3.19 10.27 9.16
N THR A 46 -1.90 10.52 9.44
CA THR A 46 -0.97 10.99 8.40
C THR A 46 -0.90 10.00 7.24
N VAL A 47 -0.75 8.70 7.51
CA VAL A 47 -0.65 7.68 6.45
C VAL A 47 -1.94 7.56 5.66
N ILE A 48 -3.10 7.61 6.30
CA ILE A 48 -4.39 7.48 5.61
C ILE A 48 -4.57 8.60 4.57
N VAL A 49 -4.16 9.82 4.93
CA VAL A 49 -4.24 11.01 4.08
C VAL A 49 -3.17 10.99 2.98
N LEU A 50 -1.93 10.63 3.33
CA LEU A 50 -0.77 10.75 2.45
C LEU A 50 -0.56 9.54 1.52
N ASP A 51 -1.02 8.33 1.88
CA ASP A 51 -0.75 7.11 1.10
C ASP A 51 -1.46 7.14 -0.27
N PRO A 52 -0.77 7.22 -1.41
CA PRO A 52 -1.41 7.23 -2.72
C PRO A 52 -1.82 5.83 -3.20
N ALA A 53 -1.40 4.75 -2.51
CA ALA A 53 -1.61 3.39 -2.98
C ALA A 53 -3.09 2.99 -2.98
N LYS A 54 -3.55 2.38 -4.08
CA LYS A 54 -4.95 1.92 -4.23
C LYS A 54 -5.37 0.91 -3.16
N ARG A 55 -4.46 0.03 -2.74
CA ARG A 55 -4.71 -1.02 -1.75
C ARG A 55 -4.53 -0.56 -0.30
N LYS A 56 -3.97 0.63 -0.07
CA LYS A 56 -3.76 1.24 1.25
C LYS A 56 -3.09 0.31 2.28
N THR A 57 -2.19 -0.56 1.81
CA THR A 57 -1.54 -1.57 2.67
C THR A 57 -0.68 -0.93 3.75
N LYS A 58 -0.01 0.19 3.44
CA LYS A 58 0.71 1.00 4.42
C LYS A 58 -0.23 1.60 5.46
N SER A 59 -1.37 2.17 5.03
CA SER A 59 -2.37 2.72 5.96
C SER A 59 -2.92 1.65 6.91
N ILE A 60 -3.19 0.45 6.41
CA ILE A 60 -3.74 -0.66 7.23
C ILE A 60 -2.69 -1.14 8.24
N THR A 61 -1.45 -1.36 7.81
CA THR A 61 -0.38 -1.87 8.67
C THR A 61 0.00 -0.85 9.76
N VAL A 62 0.31 0.39 9.38
CA VAL A 62 0.64 1.45 10.34
C VAL A 62 -0.53 1.75 11.26
N GLY A 63 -1.76 1.80 10.72
CA GLY A 63 -2.96 2.04 11.52
C GLY A 63 -3.22 0.93 12.55
N ALA A 64 -3.07 -0.33 12.14
CA ALA A 64 -3.25 -1.47 13.04
C ALA A 64 -2.19 -1.47 14.15
N LEU A 65 -0.92 -1.24 13.83
CA LEU A 65 0.13 -1.21 14.86
C LEU A 65 0.01 0.00 15.78
N ASN A 66 -0.31 1.19 15.26
CA ASN A 66 -0.50 2.38 16.07
C ASN A 66 -1.70 2.23 17.02
N LEU A 67 -2.79 1.62 16.56
CA LEU A 67 -3.93 1.28 17.42
C LEU A 67 -3.58 0.20 18.45
N ALA A 68 -2.80 -0.80 18.07
CA ALA A 68 -2.32 -1.83 19.01
C ALA A 68 -1.47 -1.20 20.13
N GLY A 69 -0.58 -0.25 19.79
CA GLY A 69 0.20 0.50 20.77
C GLY A 69 -0.62 1.44 21.66
N ALA A 70 -1.72 1.97 21.14
CA ALA A 70 -2.68 2.78 21.91
C ALA A 70 -3.63 1.96 22.78
N SER A 71 -3.81 0.67 22.48
CA SER A 71 -4.80 -0.18 23.15
C SER A 71 -4.63 -0.32 24.67
N PRO A 72 -3.43 -0.52 25.27
CA PRO A 72 -3.33 -0.64 26.72
C PRO A 72 -3.76 0.65 27.44
N PHE A 73 -3.28 1.81 26.96
CA PHE A 73 -3.64 3.12 27.53
C PHE A 73 -5.12 3.47 27.33
N LEU A 74 -5.71 3.04 26.21
CA LEU A 74 -7.13 3.19 25.96
C LEU A 74 -7.98 2.35 26.92
N LEU A 75 -7.54 1.13 27.23
CA LEU A 75 -8.21 0.25 28.18
C LEU A 75 -8.08 0.77 29.61
N ASP A 76 -6.92 1.33 29.97
CA ASP A 76 -6.73 1.97 31.27
C ASP A 76 -7.62 3.20 31.43
N LEU A 77 -7.75 4.03 30.39
CA LEU A 77 -8.68 5.16 30.37
C LEU A 77 -10.14 4.71 30.55
N TRP A 78 -10.50 3.56 29.98
CA TRP A 78 -11.81 2.98 30.16
C TRP A 78 -12.04 2.47 31.58
N ALA A 79 -11.06 1.77 32.14
CA ALA A 79 -11.11 1.23 33.50
C ALA A 79 -11.20 2.35 34.56
N GLN A 80 -10.58 3.50 34.30
CA GLN A 80 -10.59 4.67 35.20
C GLN A 80 -11.87 5.52 35.09
N GLY A 81 -12.89 5.08 34.33
CA GLY A 81 -14.21 5.70 34.33
C GLY A 81 -14.43 6.82 33.32
N HIS A 82 -13.59 6.93 32.27
CA HIS A 82 -13.71 7.97 31.24
C HIS A 82 -13.64 9.39 31.80
N ASP A 83 -12.67 9.67 32.66
CA ASP A 83 -12.45 11.05 33.11
C ASP A 83 -11.62 11.84 32.10
N PHE A 84 -11.91 13.13 31.97
CA PHE A 84 -11.17 14.06 31.13
C PHE A 84 -9.75 14.26 31.64
N GLU A 85 -9.55 14.31 32.96
CA GLU A 85 -8.24 14.45 33.58
C GLU A 85 -7.36 13.21 33.32
N ALA A 86 -7.94 12.01 33.41
CA ALA A 86 -7.28 10.76 33.07
C ALA A 86 -6.85 10.72 31.59
N ALA A 87 -7.70 11.21 30.68
CA ALA A 87 -7.34 11.34 29.28
C ALA A 87 -6.14 12.26 29.09
N ILE A 88 -6.17 13.48 29.66
CA ILE A 88 -5.05 14.43 29.56
C ILE A 88 -3.77 13.85 30.16
N SER A 89 -3.85 13.17 31.30
CA SER A 89 -2.71 12.49 31.91
C SER A 89 -2.09 11.46 30.95
N ALA A 90 -2.93 10.63 30.31
CA ALA A 90 -2.46 9.60 29.38
C ALA A 90 -1.80 10.16 28.10
N ILE A 91 -2.27 11.28 27.55
CA ILE A 91 -1.64 11.92 26.37
C ILE A 91 -0.45 12.84 26.72
N THR A 92 -0.35 13.30 27.96
CA THR A 92 0.81 14.09 28.42
C THR A 92 1.92 13.23 29.02
N ASP A 93 1.64 11.97 29.33
CA ASP A 93 2.64 11.00 29.73
C ASP A 93 3.63 10.71 28.57
N PRO A 94 4.93 11.05 28.73
CA PRO A 94 5.93 10.80 27.71
C PRO A 94 6.12 9.30 27.43
N PHE A 95 5.89 8.43 28.43
CA PHE A 95 6.00 6.99 28.24
C PHE A 95 4.89 6.48 27.30
N ALA A 96 3.65 6.83 27.59
CA ALA A 96 2.50 6.48 26.75
C ALA A 96 2.69 6.90 25.28
N ILE A 97 2.98 8.17 25.03
CA ILE A 97 3.16 8.67 23.65
C ILE A 97 4.32 7.96 22.95
N THR A 98 5.44 7.72 23.64
CA THR A 98 6.60 7.03 23.06
C THR A 98 6.23 5.62 22.63
N VAL A 99 5.51 4.85 23.47
CA VAL A 99 5.07 3.48 23.14
C VAL A 99 4.13 3.50 21.92
N ILE A 100 3.14 4.38 21.93
CA ILE A 100 2.14 4.48 20.85
C ILE A 100 2.79 4.83 19.52
N TYR A 101 3.73 5.78 19.52
CA TYR A 101 4.36 6.27 18.29
C TYR A 101 5.47 5.32 17.82
N THR A 102 6.15 4.63 18.73
CA THR A 102 7.08 3.56 18.38
C THR A 102 6.36 2.38 17.73
N ALA A 103 5.16 2.03 18.20
CA ALA A 103 4.33 1.03 17.55
C ALA A 103 3.96 1.46 16.12
N ALA A 104 3.59 2.72 15.91
CA ALA A 104 3.35 3.26 14.56
C ALA A 104 4.60 3.19 13.68
N ALA A 105 5.77 3.56 14.21
CA ALA A 105 7.04 3.48 13.51
C ALA A 105 7.40 2.04 13.15
N ALA A 106 7.13 1.06 14.02
CA ALA A 106 7.28 -0.36 13.71
C ALA A 106 6.41 -0.77 12.51
N GLY A 107 5.18 -0.23 12.41
CA GLY A 107 4.33 -0.46 11.24
C GLY A 107 4.93 0.07 9.94
N TYR A 108 5.56 1.25 9.99
CA TYR A 108 6.31 1.78 8.84
C TYR A 108 7.50 0.91 8.46
N LEU A 109 8.24 0.40 9.44
CA LEU A 109 9.38 -0.49 9.22
C LEU A 109 8.94 -1.82 8.58
N ILE A 110 7.82 -2.38 9.02
CA ILE A 110 7.24 -3.61 8.44
C ILE A 110 6.86 -3.37 6.97
N ASP A 111 6.15 -2.27 6.68
CA ASP A 111 5.75 -1.96 5.30
C ASP A 111 6.96 -1.71 4.38
N TRP A 112 7.98 -1.01 4.88
CA TRP A 112 9.21 -0.74 4.14
C TRP A 112 10.02 -2.02 3.87
N SER A 113 10.25 -2.84 4.90
CA SER A 113 10.98 -4.10 4.76
C SER A 113 10.26 -5.07 3.81
N MET A 114 8.94 -5.20 3.92
CA MET A 114 8.14 -6.04 3.03
C MET A 114 8.24 -5.57 1.57
N THR A 115 8.17 -4.25 1.34
CA THR A 115 8.33 -3.68 0.00
C THR A 115 9.70 -4.03 -0.59
N GLY A 116 10.77 -3.93 0.21
CA GLY A 116 12.12 -4.31 -0.21
C GLY A 116 12.25 -5.79 -0.56
N ILE A 117 11.70 -6.68 0.27
CA ILE A 117 11.72 -8.13 0.05
C ILE A 117 10.98 -8.50 -1.25
N ILE A 118 9.78 -7.94 -1.45
CA ILE A 118 8.97 -8.20 -2.64
C ILE A 118 9.71 -7.72 -3.90
N ALA A 119 10.31 -6.52 -3.86
CA ALA A 119 11.07 -5.99 -4.99
C ALA A 119 12.25 -6.90 -5.36
N ALA A 120 13.02 -7.37 -4.36
CA ALA A 120 14.13 -8.28 -4.58
C ALA A 120 13.66 -9.62 -5.18
N PHE A 121 12.56 -10.18 -4.68
CA PHE A 121 11.99 -11.42 -5.21
C PHE A 121 11.52 -11.27 -6.67
N LEU A 122 10.81 -10.18 -6.98
CA LEU A 122 10.35 -9.89 -8.34
C LEU A 122 11.53 -9.71 -9.30
N TYR A 123 12.60 -9.06 -8.84
CA TYR A 123 13.82 -8.89 -9.63
C TYR A 123 14.47 -10.23 -9.99
N GLN A 124 14.64 -11.11 -9.00
CA GLN A 124 15.19 -12.46 -9.23
C GLN A 124 14.32 -13.29 -10.18
N LYS A 125 12.99 -13.23 -10.01
CA LYS A 125 12.05 -13.87 -10.93
C LYS A 125 12.18 -13.33 -12.36
N GLY A 126 12.39 -12.01 -12.50
CA GLY A 126 12.63 -11.35 -13.77
C GLY A 126 13.90 -11.85 -14.47
N LEU A 127 15.00 -11.98 -13.72
CA LEU A 127 16.25 -12.54 -14.24
C LEU A 127 16.11 -14.00 -14.67
N ALA A 128 15.47 -14.84 -13.85
CA ALA A 128 15.20 -16.23 -14.19
C ALA A 128 14.36 -16.33 -15.47
N ARG A 129 13.31 -15.52 -15.59
CA ARG A 129 12.48 -15.46 -16.80
C ARG A 129 13.26 -14.99 -18.02
N LYS A 130 14.12 -13.97 -17.87
CA LYS A 130 15.00 -13.50 -18.94
C LYS A 130 15.95 -14.59 -19.42
N LYS A 131 16.54 -15.36 -18.50
CA LYS A 131 17.41 -16.50 -18.83
C LYS A 131 16.65 -17.55 -19.65
N THR A 132 15.47 -17.98 -19.20
CA THR A 132 14.65 -18.96 -19.94
C THR A 132 14.24 -18.45 -21.33
N ILE A 133 13.94 -17.15 -21.48
CA ILE A 133 13.63 -16.56 -22.79
C ILE A 133 14.87 -16.63 -23.70
N LYS A 134 16.05 -16.29 -23.19
CA LYS A 134 17.30 -16.36 -23.97
C LYS A 134 17.65 -17.78 -24.39
N GLU A 135 17.48 -18.77 -23.50
CA GLU A 135 17.69 -20.19 -23.83
C GLU A 135 16.76 -20.64 -24.95
N ARG A 136 15.48 -20.23 -24.91
CA ARG A 136 14.51 -20.52 -25.98
C ARG A 136 14.89 -19.81 -27.29
N GLN A 137 15.35 -18.57 -27.23
CA GLN A 137 15.83 -17.84 -28.42
C GLN A 137 17.03 -18.55 -29.03
N ALA A 138 18.01 -18.96 -28.24
CA ALA A 138 19.18 -19.69 -28.71
C ALA A 138 18.79 -21.02 -29.38
N ALA A 139 17.90 -21.80 -28.76
CA ALA A 139 17.41 -23.06 -29.34
C ALA A 139 16.62 -22.86 -30.64
N LEU A 140 15.94 -21.71 -30.81
CA LEU A 140 15.28 -21.37 -32.07
C LEU A 140 16.31 -21.02 -33.15
N VAL A 141 17.34 -20.24 -32.83
CA VAL A 141 18.43 -19.91 -33.75
C VAL A 141 19.20 -21.16 -34.17
N GLU A 142 19.46 -22.09 -33.26
CA GLU A 142 20.13 -23.36 -33.58
C GLU A 142 19.32 -24.21 -34.58
N ARG A 143 17.99 -24.28 -34.41
CA ARG A 143 17.11 -25.12 -35.24
C ARG A 143 16.72 -24.49 -36.58
N TRP A 144 16.63 -23.17 -36.63
CA TRP A 144 16.05 -22.44 -37.76
C TRP A 144 17.01 -21.42 -38.38
N GLY A 145 18.24 -21.32 -37.87
CA GLY A 145 19.23 -20.35 -38.30
C GLY A 145 18.97 -18.93 -37.80
N GLU A 146 19.87 -18.01 -38.16
CA GLU A 146 19.80 -16.60 -37.73
C GLU A 146 18.59 -15.83 -38.28
N GLY A 147 17.91 -16.36 -39.30
CA GLY A 147 16.74 -15.72 -39.93
C GLY A 147 15.58 -15.45 -38.97
N VAL A 148 15.45 -16.23 -37.89
CA VAL A 148 14.36 -16.11 -36.91
C VAL A 148 14.64 -15.07 -35.81
N THR A 149 15.84 -14.48 -35.80
CA THR A 149 16.22 -13.47 -34.77
C THR A 149 15.48 -12.15 -34.91
N GLY A 150 14.94 -11.83 -36.10
CA GLY A 150 14.34 -10.53 -36.40
C GLY A 150 15.36 -9.37 -36.45
N ASN A 151 16.66 -9.66 -36.40
CA ASN A 151 17.73 -8.67 -36.50
C ASN A 151 18.17 -8.40 -37.95
N ILE A 152 17.71 -9.22 -38.90
CA ILE A 152 18.04 -9.07 -40.32
C ILE A 152 17.04 -8.09 -40.94
N PRO A 153 17.50 -7.01 -41.60
CA PRO A 153 16.60 -6.10 -42.29
C PRO A 153 15.89 -6.84 -43.43
N LEU A 154 14.57 -6.72 -43.48
CA LEU A 154 13.71 -7.37 -44.47
C LEU A 154 13.38 -6.39 -45.61
N ASP A 155 13.16 -6.92 -46.81
CA ASP A 155 12.66 -6.17 -47.95
C ASP A 155 11.15 -5.86 -47.81
N GLU A 156 10.58 -5.18 -48.80
CA GLU A 156 9.14 -4.83 -48.85
C GLU A 156 8.22 -6.08 -48.82
N TYR A 157 8.75 -7.25 -49.19
CA TYR A 157 8.02 -8.52 -49.24
C TYR A 157 8.30 -9.44 -48.04
N GLY A 158 9.14 -9.02 -47.09
CA GLY A 158 9.45 -9.77 -45.87
C GLY A 158 10.61 -10.76 -45.98
N PHE A 159 11.43 -10.70 -47.03
CA PHE A 159 12.63 -11.54 -47.20
C PHE A 159 13.90 -10.83 -46.71
N PRO A 160 14.90 -11.57 -46.19
CA PRO A 160 16.13 -10.97 -45.69
C PRO A 160 16.95 -10.33 -46.83
N LEU A 161 17.32 -9.05 -46.66
CA LEU A 161 18.13 -8.27 -47.63
C LEU A 161 19.60 -8.70 -47.70
N SER A 162 20.06 -9.53 -46.75
CA SER A 162 21.41 -10.09 -46.72
C SER A 162 21.33 -11.57 -46.36
N PRO A 163 22.11 -12.44 -47.03
CA PRO A 163 22.09 -13.87 -46.73
C PRO A 163 22.51 -14.10 -45.27
N PRO A 164 21.85 -15.02 -44.55
CA PRO A 164 22.19 -15.32 -43.16
C PRO A 164 23.63 -15.84 -43.07
N SER A 165 24.38 -15.42 -42.05
CA SER A 165 25.83 -15.67 -41.94
C SER A 165 26.22 -17.15 -41.76
N SER A 166 25.23 -18.03 -41.60
CA SER A 166 25.39 -19.45 -41.29
C SER A 166 24.63 -20.36 -42.26
N SER A 167 24.67 -20.10 -43.58
CA SER A 167 24.17 -21.08 -44.56
C SER A 167 25.03 -22.36 -44.50
N PRO A 168 24.50 -23.51 -44.08
CA PRO A 168 25.11 -24.79 -44.41
C PRO A 168 24.75 -25.09 -45.86
N ASP A 169 25.74 -25.40 -46.69
CA ASP A 169 25.49 -26.11 -47.95
C ASP A 169 24.75 -27.44 -47.68
#